data_AF-A0AAW1V0I8-F1
#
_entry.id   AF-A0AAW1V0I8-F1
#
_cell.length_a   1.000
_cell.length_b   1.000
_cell.length_c   1.000
_cell.angle_alpha   90.00
_cell.angle_beta   90.00
_cell.angle_gamma   90.00
#
_symmetry.space_group_name_H-M   'P 1'
#
loop_
_entity.id
_entity.type
_entity.pdbx_description
1 polymer ?
#
loop_
_entity_poly.entity_id
_entity_poly.type
_entity_poly.pdbx_seq_one_letter_code
_entity_poly.pdbx_strand_id
1 'polypeptide(L)'
;MFELDNEWRQHALLDYTTHNIDVNSPADVYWGKVFSLKNNMNIQIFSNLKIVIGILIVLPFANASVERVFSSLNLIKSDQRNKLETSTLRSILHSKDGVLSNEGILKFEPTKEMYSNSIWKS
;
A
#
# COMPACT_ATOMS: atom_id res chain seq x y z
N MET A 1 -28.66 0.45 -5.94
CA MET A 1 -28.75 1.19 -4.66
C MET A 1 -29.41 0.36 -3.57
N PHE A 2 -30.57 -0.27 -3.83
CA PHE A 2 -31.24 -1.18 -2.87
C PHE A 2 -30.38 -2.38 -2.44
N GLU A 3 -29.65 -3.01 -3.37
CA GLU A 3 -28.80 -4.17 -3.05
C GLU A 3 -27.63 -3.82 -2.13
N LEU A 4 -27.00 -2.66 -2.35
CA LEU A 4 -25.93 -2.15 -1.48
C LEU A 4 -26.44 -1.86 -0.07
N ASP A 5 -27.61 -1.21 0.05
CA ASP A 5 -28.22 -0.93 1.36
C ASP A 5 -28.56 -2.23 2.11
N ASN A 6 -29.05 -3.24 1.37
CA ASN A 6 -29.30 -4.56 1.94
C ASN A 6 -28.00 -5.25 2.39
N GLU A 7 -26.94 -5.24 1.58
CA GLU A 7 -25.62 -5.76 1.96
C GLU A 7 -25.06 -5.03 3.20
N TRP A 8 -25.23 -3.71 3.28
CA TRP A 8 -24.82 -2.91 4.43
C TRP A 8 -25.55 -3.32 5.71
N ARG A 9 -26.88 -3.49 5.63
CA ARG A 9 -27.70 -3.96 6.77
C ARG A 9 -27.35 -5.38 7.18
N GLN A 10 -27.10 -6.27 6.21
CA GLN A 10 -26.67 -7.65 6.49
C GLN A 10 -25.32 -7.68 7.18
N HIS A 11 -24.38 -6.85 6.75
CA HIS A 11 -23.09 -6.68 7.43
C HIS A 11 -23.25 -6.17 8.87
N ALA A 12 -24.17 -5.22 9.11
CA ALA A 12 -24.43 -4.71 10.45
C ALA A 12 -25.05 -5.74 11.41
N LEU A 13 -25.68 -6.78 10.87
CA LEU A 13 -26.26 -7.90 11.62
C LEU A 13 -25.36 -9.14 11.66
N LEU A 14 -24.14 -9.05 11.12
CA LEU A 14 -23.23 -10.17 11.04
C LEU A 14 -22.75 -10.59 12.44
N ASP A 15 -22.81 -11.88 12.72
CA ASP A 15 -22.20 -12.42 13.94
C ASP A 15 -20.68 -12.56 13.76
N TYR A 16 -19.95 -11.64 14.38
CA TYR A 16 -18.49 -11.60 14.33
C TYR A 16 -17.83 -12.83 14.99
N THR A 17 -18.48 -13.43 16.00
CA THR A 17 -17.90 -14.56 16.75
C THR A 17 -17.90 -15.83 15.90
N THR A 18 -19.01 -16.12 15.23
CA THR A 18 -19.14 -17.25 14.31
C THR A 18 -18.15 -17.18 13.14
N HIS A 19 -17.84 -15.96 12.67
CA HIS A 19 -16.95 -15.74 11.52
C HIS A 19 -15.49 -15.41 11.88
N ASN A 20 -15.13 -15.46 13.17
CA ASN A 20 -13.78 -15.14 13.67
C ASN A 20 -13.27 -13.76 13.17
N ILE A 21 -14.17 -12.78 13.19
CA ILE A 21 -13.90 -11.39 12.80
C ILE A 21 -13.60 -10.60 14.08
N ASP A 22 -12.44 -9.97 14.11
CA ASP A 22 -12.04 -9.06 15.19
C ASP A 22 -12.24 -7.61 14.74
N VAL A 23 -13.11 -6.89 15.44
CA VAL A 23 -13.43 -5.49 15.16
C VAL A 23 -12.25 -4.56 15.44
N ASN A 24 -11.31 -4.97 16.29
CA ASN A 24 -10.11 -4.20 16.59
C ASN A 24 -8.97 -4.43 15.60
N SER A 25 -9.15 -5.32 14.62
CA SER A 25 -8.14 -5.57 13.60
C SER A 25 -7.99 -4.39 12.64
N PRO A 26 -6.81 -4.21 12.00
CA PRO A 26 -6.62 -3.20 10.98
C PRO A 26 -7.68 -3.27 9.87
N ALA A 27 -8.08 -2.12 9.33
CA ALA A 27 -9.22 -2.02 8.41
C ALA A 27 -9.09 -2.93 7.18
N ASP A 28 -7.88 -3.07 6.63
CA ASP A 28 -7.57 -3.97 5.51
C ASP A 28 -7.78 -5.44 5.88
N VAL A 29 -7.39 -5.85 7.09
CA VAL A 29 -7.59 -7.21 7.61
C VAL A 29 -9.06 -7.48 7.89
N TYR A 30 -9.75 -6.53 8.52
CA TYR A 30 -11.18 -6.62 8.82
C TYR A 30 -12.00 -6.80 7.53
N TRP A 31 -11.86 -5.86 6.59
CA TRP A 31 -12.63 -5.86 5.36
C TRP A 31 -12.21 -7.01 4.43
N GLY A 32 -10.95 -7.44 4.46
CA GLY A 32 -10.49 -8.64 3.77
C GLY A 32 -11.24 -9.90 4.23
N LYS A 33 -11.47 -10.05 5.54
CA LYS A 33 -12.27 -11.17 6.08
C LYS A 33 -13.74 -11.06 5.68
N VAL A 34 -14.36 -9.89 5.85
CA VAL A 34 -15.77 -9.66 5.48
C VAL A 34 -16.01 -9.97 4.01
N PHE A 35 -15.13 -9.51 3.11
CA PHE A 35 -15.28 -9.76 1.67
C PHE A 35 -14.95 -11.19 1.25
N SER A 36 -14.30 -11.97 2.11
CA SER A 36 -14.04 -13.39 1.87
C SER A 36 -15.23 -14.28 2.23
N LEU A 37 -16.26 -13.71 2.88
CA LEU A 37 -17.46 -14.46 3.25
C LEU A 37 -18.28 -14.86 2.02
N LYS A 38 -18.67 -16.14 2.01
CA LYS A 38 -19.44 -16.76 0.95
C LYS A 38 -20.66 -17.47 1.52
N ASN A 39 -21.75 -17.46 0.76
CA ASN A 39 -22.95 -18.20 1.11
C ASN A 39 -22.78 -19.71 0.86
N ASN A 40 -23.81 -20.51 1.17
CA ASN A 40 -23.85 -21.95 0.96
C ASN A 40 -23.69 -22.39 -0.51
N MET A 41 -23.86 -21.46 -1.46
CA MET A 41 -23.62 -21.67 -2.89
C MET A 41 -22.21 -21.22 -3.33
N ASN A 42 -21.33 -20.91 -2.38
CA ASN A 42 -19.97 -20.41 -2.62
C ASN A 42 -19.91 -19.07 -3.39
N ILE A 43 -20.99 -18.27 -3.32
CA ILE A 43 -21.07 -16.93 -3.91
C ILE A 43 -20.74 -15.90 -2.83
N GLN A 44 -19.96 -14.88 -3.19
CA GLN A 44 -19.58 -13.80 -2.28
C GLN A 44 -20.81 -13.00 -1.83
N ILE A 45 -20.95 -12.80 -0.51
CA ILE A 45 -22.13 -12.18 0.11
C ILE A 45 -22.14 -10.65 -0.09
N PHE A 46 -20.96 -10.03 -0.02
CA PHE A 46 -20.79 -8.57 0.01
C PHE A 46 -20.06 -8.05 -1.22
N SER A 47 -20.59 -8.31 -2.42
CA SER A 47 -19.92 -7.97 -3.68
C SER A 47 -19.99 -6.48 -4.00
N ASN A 48 -21.15 -5.84 -3.80
CA ASN A 48 -21.31 -4.41 -4.03
C ASN A 48 -20.60 -3.60 -2.94
N LEU A 49 -20.72 -4.03 -1.69
CA LEU A 49 -20.07 -3.41 -0.55
C LEU A 49 -18.55 -3.41 -0.68
N LYS A 50 -17.97 -4.50 -1.22
CA LYS A 50 -16.53 -4.60 -1.52
C LYS A 50 -16.06 -3.49 -2.46
N ILE A 51 -16.82 -3.18 -3.51
CA ILE A 51 -16.45 -2.16 -4.48
C ILE A 51 -16.43 -0.78 -3.81
N VAL A 52 -17.48 -0.44 -3.09
CA VAL A 52 -17.63 0.87 -2.45
C VAL A 52 -16.56 1.10 -1.37
N ILE A 53 -16.39 0.13 -0.47
CA ILE A 53 -15.39 0.22 0.60
C ILE A 53 -13.97 0.16 0.04
N GLY A 54 -13.73 -0.62 -1.02
CA GLY A 54 -12.44 -0.62 -1.71
C GLY A 54 -12.06 0.77 -2.22
N ILE A 55 -12.98 1.47 -2.87
CA ILE A 55 -12.76 2.86 -3.31
C ILE A 55 -12.51 3.77 -2.11
N LEU A 56 -13.30 3.63 -1.05
CA LEU A 56 -13.17 4.45 0.16
C LEU A 56 -11.81 4.29 0.85
N ILE A 57 -11.27 3.06 0.92
CA ILE A 57 -9.97 2.76 1.55
C ILE A 57 -8.79 3.21 0.66
N VAL A 58 -8.96 3.22 -0.67
CA VAL A 58 -7.93 3.72 -1.59
C VAL A 58 -7.69 5.22 -1.43
N LEU A 59 -8.71 6.01 -1.10
CA LEU A 59 -8.58 7.46 -0.93
C LEU A 59 -7.52 7.88 0.12
N PRO A 60 -7.58 7.42 1.39
CA PRO A 60 -6.56 7.74 2.38
C PRO A 60 -5.20 7.15 2.01
N PHE A 61 -5.15 5.96 1.39
CA PHE A 61 -3.88 5.35 0.97
C PHE A 61 -3.19 6.14 -0.13
N ALA A 62 -3.93 6.60 -1.14
CA ALA A 62 -3.41 7.42 -2.23
C ALA A 62 -2.89 8.76 -1.70
N ASN A 63 -3.66 9.43 -0.83
CA ASN A 63 -3.24 10.69 -0.21
C ASN A 63 -2.01 10.52 0.67
N ALA A 64 -1.99 9.52 1.57
CA ALA A 64 -0.84 9.27 2.45
C ALA A 64 0.42 8.85 1.66
N SER A 65 0.26 8.10 0.57
CA SER A 65 1.38 7.73 -0.31
C SER A 65 1.96 8.95 -1.03
N VAL A 66 1.09 9.83 -1.53
CA VAL A 66 1.50 11.08 -2.18
C VAL A 66 2.17 12.01 -1.17
N GLU A 67 1.63 12.16 0.04
CA GLU A 67 2.24 12.92 1.14
C GLU A 67 3.60 12.36 1.56
N ARG A 68 3.79 11.03 1.60
CA ARG A 68 5.08 10.39 1.88
C ARG A 68 6.11 10.70 0.79
N VAL A 69 5.70 10.67 -0.47
CA VAL A 69 6.57 11.05 -1.60
C VAL A 69 6.91 12.54 -1.53
N PHE A 70 5.93 13.41 -1.26
CA PHE A 70 6.15 14.85 -1.09
C PHE A 70 7.04 15.17 0.12
N SER A 71 6.89 14.47 1.23
CA SER A 71 7.78 14.59 2.40
C SER A 71 9.20 14.18 2.04
N SER A 72 9.38 13.05 1.34
CA SER A 72 10.70 12.62 0.85
C SER A 72 11.29 13.63 -0.13
N LEU A 73 10.49 14.18 -1.05
CA LEU A 73 10.91 15.24 -1.97
C LEU A 73 11.29 16.52 -1.23
N ASN A 74 10.52 16.92 -0.22
CA ASN A 74 10.81 18.09 0.59
C ASN A 74 12.11 17.90 1.39
N LEU A 75 12.37 16.72 1.96
CA LEU A 75 13.65 16.40 2.62
C LEU A 75 14.85 16.40 1.65
N ILE A 76 14.65 15.96 0.41
CA ILE A 76 15.71 16.02 -0.62
C ILE A 76 15.90 17.47 -1.10
N LYS A 77 14.85 18.28 -1.12
CA LYS A 77 14.82 19.64 -1.67
C LYS A 77 15.16 20.74 -0.65
N SER A 78 14.91 20.54 0.64
CA SER A 78 15.28 21.49 1.71
C SER A 78 16.18 20.84 2.76
N ASP A 79 17.14 21.65 3.21
CA ASP A 79 18.15 21.46 4.27
C ASP A 79 19.42 20.64 3.99
N GLN A 80 19.52 19.84 2.92
CA GLN A 80 20.78 19.11 2.64
C GLN A 80 21.44 19.40 1.28
N ARG A 81 20.73 19.76 0.18
CA ARG A 81 21.36 19.99 -1.14
C ARG A 81 20.69 21.06 -2.00
N ASN A 82 21.54 21.85 -2.67
CA ASN A 82 21.23 22.79 -3.75
C ASN A 82 20.21 22.22 -4.74
N LYS A 83 19.29 23.09 -5.22
CA LYS A 83 18.34 22.94 -6.34
C LYS A 83 18.71 21.82 -7.33
N LEU A 84 18.36 20.58 -7.00
CA LEU A 84 18.64 19.42 -7.83
C LEU A 84 17.72 19.41 -9.05
N GLU A 85 18.25 19.00 -10.20
CA GLU A 85 17.45 18.76 -11.39
C GLU A 85 16.43 17.63 -11.13
N THR A 86 15.27 17.69 -11.77
CA THR A 86 14.20 16.68 -11.62
C THR A 86 14.65 15.27 -12.00
N SER A 87 15.55 15.16 -12.97
CA SER A 87 16.20 13.90 -13.37
C SER A 87 16.91 13.24 -12.18
N THR A 88 17.69 14.03 -11.43
CA THR A 88 18.48 13.58 -10.28
C THR A 88 17.57 13.22 -9.11
N LEU A 89 16.54 14.02 -8.85
CA LEU A 89 15.52 13.72 -7.85
C LEU A 89 14.84 12.37 -8.10
N ARG A 90 14.48 12.10 -9.36
CA ARG A 90 13.83 10.84 -9.76
C ARG A 90 14.75 9.65 -9.56
N SER A 91 16.03 9.78 -9.93
CA SER A 91 17.03 8.73 -9.71
C SER A 91 17.23 8.43 -8.23
N ILE A 92 17.32 9.45 -7.36
CA ILE A 92 17.48 9.28 -5.91
C ILE A 92 16.27 8.55 -5.31
N LEU A 93 15.05 8.94 -5.70
CA LEU A 93 13.83 8.27 -5.25
C LEU A 93 13.81 6.80 -5.69
N HIS A 94 14.09 6.51 -6.96
CA HIS A 94 14.13 5.13 -7.45
C HIS A 94 15.19 4.28 -6.77
N SER A 95 16.39 4.83 -6.54
CA SER A 95 17.44 4.11 -5.80
C SER A 95 17.02 3.83 -4.37
N LYS A 96 16.39 4.79 -3.68
CA LYS A 96 15.89 4.62 -2.31
C LYS A 96 14.80 3.54 -2.25
N ASP A 97 13.82 3.59 -3.15
CA ASP A 97 12.73 2.61 -3.21
C ASP A 97 13.25 1.21 -3.58
N GLY A 98 14.21 1.11 -4.50
CA GLY A 98 14.84 -0.15 -4.86
C GLY A 98 15.59 -0.81 -3.70
N VAL A 99 16.31 -0.03 -2.89
CA VAL A 99 16.99 -0.54 -1.70
C VAL A 99 16.00 -0.95 -0.61
N LEU A 100 14.92 -0.18 -0.41
CA LEU A 100 13.86 -0.54 0.54
C LEU A 100 13.12 -1.82 0.14
N SER A 101 12.92 -2.03 -1.16
CA SER A 101 12.26 -3.22 -1.70
C SER A 101 13.11 -4.49 -1.56
N ASN A 102 14.44 -4.35 -1.51
CA ASN A 102 15.39 -5.46 -1.33
C ASN A 102 15.82 -5.64 0.14
N GLU A 103 14.85 -5.61 1.07
CA GLU A 103 15.07 -5.84 2.51
C GLU A 103 16.00 -4.83 3.21
N GLY A 104 16.24 -3.68 2.58
CA GLY A 104 16.98 -2.57 3.16
C GLY A 104 18.49 -2.60 2.91
N ILE A 105 19.16 -1.53 3.37
CA ILE A 105 20.57 -1.25 3.10
C ILE A 105 21.50 -2.37 3.59
N LEU A 106 21.15 -3.03 4.71
CA LEU A 106 21.99 -4.04 5.35
C LEU A 106 22.10 -5.34 4.56
N LYS A 107 21.19 -5.59 3.62
CA LYS A 107 21.17 -6.80 2.78
C LYS A 107 21.36 -6.48 1.29
N PHE A 108 21.67 -5.24 0.98
CA PHE A 108 21.95 -4.85 -0.40
C PHE A 108 23.26 -5.48 -0.87
N GLU A 109 23.15 -6.47 -1.75
CA GLU A 109 24.28 -7.03 -2.47
C GLU A 109 24.39 -6.39 -3.86
N PRO A 110 25.47 -5.66 -4.16
CA PRO A 110 25.65 -5.03 -5.47
C PRO A 110 25.76 -6.09 -6.57
N THR A 111 25.17 -5.84 -7.74
CA THR A 111 25.31 -6.76 -8.87
C THR A 111 26.73 -6.71 -9.45
N LYS A 112 27.17 -7.81 -10.09
CA LYS A 112 28.49 -7.88 -10.77
C LYS A 112 28.71 -6.75 -11.77
N GLU A 113 27.63 -6.28 -12.40
CA GLU A 113 27.64 -5.15 -13.33
C GLU A 113 27.97 -3.82 -12.61
N MET A 114 27.49 -3.61 -11.39
CA MET A 114 27.85 -2.42 -10.59
C MET A 114 29.34 -2.37 -10.26
N TYR A 115 29.98 -3.52 -10.02
CA TYR A 115 31.43 -3.60 -9.82
C TYR A 115 32.22 -3.32 -11.11
N SER A 116 31.70 -3.73 -12.27
CA SER A 116 32.38 -3.55 -13.56
C SER A 116 32.51 -2.08 -14.00
N ASN A 117 31.62 -1.21 -13.52
CA ASN A 117 31.63 0.23 -13.77
C ASN A 117 32.41 1.02 -12.70
N SER A 118 33.28 0.37 -11.93
CA SER A 118 34.17 1.06 -10.99
C SER A 118 35.04 2.10 -11.72
N ILE A 119 34.88 3.36 -11.32
CA ILE A 119 35.75 4.48 -11.72
C ILE A 119 37.19 4.29 -11.22
N TRP A 120 37.36 3.41 -10.23
CA TRP A 120 38.65 2.95 -9.73
C TRP A 120 39.04 1.70 -10.51
N LYS A 121 39.64 1.90 -11.69
CA LYS A 121 40.45 0.86 -12.32
C LYS A 121 41.86 0.99 -11.77
N SER A 122 42.29 0.00 -10.99
CA SER A 122 43.71 -0.24 -10.67
C SER A 122 44.43 -0.77 -11.90
#